data_AF-A0A355WF00-F1
#
_entry.id   AF-A0A355WF00-F1
#
_cell.length_a   1.000
_cell.length_b   1.000
_cell.length_c   1.000
_cell.angle_alpha   90.00
_cell.angle_beta   90.00
_cell.angle_gamma   90.00
#
_symmetry.space_group_name_H-M   'P 1'
#
loop_
_entity.id
_entity.type
_entity.pdbx_description
1 polymer ?
#
loop_
_entity_poly.entity_id
_entity_poly.type
_entity_poly.pdbx_seq_one_letter_code
_entity_poly.pdbx_strand_id
1 'polypeptide(L)'
;MSDTPKSHRRLSIRASAKPRDLMAETPEIAGAWKVRVITLFPEAFPGTLGLSLTGKALQSGLWALETIDLRPFGVGKHLNVDNTPTGGGAGMVMKPDVVGAALEAA
;
A
#
# COMPACT_ATOMS: atom_id res chain seq x y z
N MET A 1 27.34 -10.86 -23.91
CA MET A 1 26.24 -11.32 -23.03
C MET A 1 24.98 -10.59 -23.48
N SER A 2 23.93 -11.31 -23.85
CA SER A 2 22.82 -10.82 -24.68
C SER A 2 22.02 -9.70 -24.00
N ASP A 3 22.00 -8.53 -24.62
CA ASP A 3 21.07 -7.44 -24.30
C ASP A 3 19.73 -7.71 -24.97
N THR A 4 19.03 -8.76 -24.51
CA THR A 4 17.67 -9.02 -24.97
C THR A 4 16.76 -8.07 -24.23
N PRO A 5 16.00 -7.19 -24.91
CA PRO A 5 15.01 -6.36 -24.24
C PRO A 5 13.99 -7.30 -23.58
N LYS A 6 14.03 -7.39 -22.24
CA LYS A 6 13.05 -8.16 -21.48
C LYS A 6 11.69 -7.51 -21.73
N SER A 7 10.88 -8.13 -22.58
CA SER A 7 9.56 -7.58 -22.91
C SER A 7 8.79 -7.35 -21.61
N HIS A 8 8.33 -6.12 -21.37
CA HIS A 8 7.54 -5.74 -20.20
C HIS A 8 6.09 -6.24 -20.32
N ARG A 9 5.85 -7.42 -20.90
CA ARG A 9 4.53 -8.08 -21.04
C ARG A 9 3.96 -8.59 -19.70
N ARG A 10 4.19 -7.86 -18.61
CA ARG A 10 3.71 -8.23 -17.27
C ARG A 10 2.66 -7.29 -16.72
N LEU A 11 2.09 -6.36 -17.49
CA LEU A 11 0.97 -5.58 -16.97
C LEU A 11 -0.26 -6.47 -16.78
N SER A 12 -0.78 -6.54 -15.56
CA SER A 12 -2.09 -7.11 -15.25
C SER A 12 -3.15 -6.11 -15.72
N ILE A 13 -3.80 -6.41 -16.83
CA ILE A 13 -4.90 -5.59 -17.34
C ILE A 13 -6.21 -6.24 -16.87
N ARG A 14 -6.99 -5.49 -16.09
CA ARG A 14 -8.35 -5.86 -15.67
C ARG A 14 -9.30 -4.73 -15.99
N ALA A 15 -10.51 -5.07 -16.45
CA ALA A 15 -11.57 -4.09 -16.61
C ALA A 15 -11.91 -3.48 -15.25
N SER A 16 -12.02 -2.15 -15.19
CA SER A 16 -12.38 -1.39 -14.00
C SER A 16 -13.46 -0.39 -14.35
N ALA A 17 -14.48 -0.28 -13.50
CA ALA A 17 -15.52 0.74 -13.63
C ALA A 17 -15.03 2.14 -13.24
N LYS A 18 -13.91 2.23 -12.49
CA LYS A 18 -13.23 3.49 -12.16
C LYS A 18 -12.01 3.66 -13.08
N PRO A 19 -11.82 4.84 -13.71
CA PRO A 19 -10.59 5.16 -14.42
C PRO A 19 -9.38 4.96 -13.50
N ARG A 20 -8.36 4.25 -13.99
CA ARG A 20 -7.09 4.05 -13.28
C ARG A 20 -5.97 4.56 -14.17
N ASP A 21 -4.96 5.15 -13.56
CA ASP A 21 -3.74 5.51 -14.26
C ASP A 21 -2.95 4.25 -14.61
N LEU A 22 -2.78 4.00 -15.90
CA LEU A 22 -2.00 2.88 -16.44
C LEU A 22 -0.49 3.17 -16.42
N MET A 23 -0.10 4.43 -16.19
CA MET A 23 1.28 4.91 -16.10
C MET A 23 1.71 5.21 -14.65
N ALA A 24 0.89 4.82 -13.66
CA ALA A 24 1.22 4.99 -12.25
C ALA A 24 2.59 4.37 -11.93
N GLU A 25 3.33 5.01 -11.02
CA GLU A 25 4.72 4.63 -10.66
C GLU A 25 4.86 3.19 -10.17
N THR A 26 3.76 2.56 -9.74
CA THR A 26 3.72 1.14 -9.35
C THR A 26 2.73 0.36 -10.24
N PRO A 27 3.15 -0.12 -11.42
CA PRO A 27 2.29 -0.92 -12.28
C PRO A 27 1.86 -2.23 -11.61
N GLU A 28 0.62 -2.67 -11.82
CA GLU A 28 0.20 -4.01 -11.39
C GLU A 28 0.84 -5.07 -12.27
N ILE A 29 1.72 -5.88 -11.68
CA ILE A 29 2.47 -6.90 -12.41
C ILE A 29 1.75 -8.25 -12.28
N ALA A 30 1.34 -8.82 -13.42
CA ALA A 30 0.72 -10.12 -13.51
C ALA A 30 1.60 -11.20 -12.87
N GLY A 31 1.07 -11.86 -11.84
CA GLY A 31 1.75 -12.92 -11.10
C GLY A 31 2.72 -12.45 -10.02
N ALA A 32 2.93 -11.14 -9.86
CA ALA A 32 3.71 -10.61 -8.74
C ALA A 32 2.86 -10.59 -7.47
N TRP A 33 3.45 -11.00 -6.35
CA TRP A 33 2.81 -10.87 -5.04
C TRP A 33 2.78 -9.39 -4.64
N LYS A 34 1.60 -8.86 -4.27
CA LYS A 34 1.40 -7.47 -3.85
C LYS A 34 1.21 -7.39 -2.34
N VAL A 35 2.04 -6.57 -1.68
CA VAL A 35 1.92 -6.23 -0.27
C VAL A 35 1.23 -4.89 -0.15
N ARG A 36 0.21 -4.82 0.70
CA ARG A 36 -0.48 -3.58 1.06
C ARG A 36 -0.18 -3.25 2.51
N VAL A 37 0.25 -2.01 2.75
CA VAL A 37 0.55 -1.53 4.10
C VAL A 37 -0.36 -0.36 4.42
N ILE A 38 -1.29 -0.60 5.35
CA ILE A 38 -2.11 0.44 5.96
C ILE A 38 -1.28 1.10 7.06
N THR A 39 -1.03 2.40 6.94
CA THR A 39 -0.12 3.12 7.84
C THR A 39 -0.50 4.59 7.97
N LEU A 40 -0.11 5.21 9.09
CA LEU A 40 -0.17 6.66 9.26
C LEU A 40 1.03 7.37 8.61
N PHE A 41 2.04 6.64 8.16
CA PHE A 41 3.26 7.18 7.55
C PHE A 41 3.57 6.46 6.23
N PRO A 42 2.81 6.71 5.16
CA PRO A 42 3.06 6.11 3.85
C PRO A 42 4.48 6.35 3.33
N GLU A 43 5.03 7.54 3.62
CA GLU A 43 6.37 7.98 3.22
C GLU A 43 7.51 7.20 3.88
N ALA A 44 7.24 6.46 4.95
CA ALA A 44 8.23 5.58 5.59
C ALA A 44 8.56 4.35 4.72
N PHE A 45 7.76 4.08 3.69
CA PHE A 45 7.92 2.95 2.79
C PHE A 45 8.51 3.38 1.43
N PRO A 46 9.32 2.52 0.78
CA PRO A 46 9.57 1.12 1.14
C PRO A 46 10.55 0.96 2.31
N GLY A 47 11.25 2.02 2.73
CA GLY A 47 12.18 1.97 3.86
C GLY A 47 13.21 0.84 3.70
N THR A 48 13.32 -0.02 4.71
CA THR A 48 14.20 -1.19 4.67
C THR A 48 13.82 -2.22 3.60
N LEU A 49 12.56 -2.28 3.18
CA LEU A 49 12.10 -3.15 2.09
C LEU A 49 12.71 -2.75 0.74
N GLY A 50 13.13 -1.48 0.61
CA GLY A 50 13.80 -0.96 -0.58
C GLY A 50 15.30 -1.29 -0.64
N LEU A 51 15.87 -1.94 0.37
CA LEU A 51 17.30 -2.23 0.45
C LEU A 51 17.65 -3.62 -0.10
N SER A 52 18.91 -3.82 -0.49
CA SER A 52 19.48 -5.13 -0.83
C SER A 52 18.62 -5.95 -1.81
N LEU A 53 18.45 -7.26 -1.57
CA LEU A 53 17.72 -8.19 -2.42
C LEU A 53 16.22 -7.87 -2.49
N THR A 54 15.59 -7.40 -1.42
CA THR A 54 14.16 -7.06 -1.42
C THR A 54 13.88 -5.86 -2.32
N GLY A 55 14.75 -4.84 -2.27
CA GLY A 55 14.67 -3.68 -3.15
C GLY A 55 14.92 -4.02 -4.61
N LYS A 56 15.94 -4.84 -4.91
CA LYS A 56 16.19 -5.33 -6.27
C LYS A 56 15.00 -6.12 -6.82
N ALA A 57 14.37 -6.96 -5.99
CA ALA A 57 13.18 -7.72 -6.36
C ALA A 57 11.97 -6.81 -6.61
N LEU A 58 11.81 -5.74 -5.82
CA LEU A 58 10.77 -4.71 -6.01
C LEU A 58 10.96 -3.98 -7.35
N GLN A 59 12.18 -3.50 -7.62
CA GLN A 59 12.54 -2.84 -8.89
C GLN A 59 12.38 -3.76 -10.11
N SER A 60 12.65 -5.06 -9.92
CA SER A 60 12.47 -6.08 -10.95
C SER A 60 11.01 -6.53 -11.10
N GLY A 61 10.10 -6.01 -10.27
CA GLY A 61 8.69 -6.35 -10.30
C GLY A 61 8.35 -7.78 -9.89
N LEU A 62 9.19 -8.43 -9.09
CA LEU A 62 8.92 -9.78 -8.56
C LEU A 62 7.90 -9.76 -7.42
N TRP A 63 7.79 -8.62 -6.75
CA TRP A 63 6.73 -8.28 -5.82
C TRP A 63 6.42 -6.78 -5.96
N ALA A 64 5.28 -6.36 -5.44
CA ALA A 64 4.83 -4.96 -5.47
C ALA A 64 4.45 -4.48 -4.07
N LEU A 65 4.60 -3.19 -3.82
CA LEU A 65 4.26 -2.55 -2.56
C LEU A 65 3.26 -1.42 -2.82
N GLU A 66 2.19 -1.38 -2.05
CA GLU A 66 1.21 -0.30 -2.03
C GLU A 66 1.05 0.16 -0.58
N THR A 67 1.25 1.45 -0.33
CA THR A 67 0.91 2.05 0.95
C THR A 67 -0.46 2.70 0.88
N ILE A 68 -1.21 2.55 1.97
CA ILE A 68 -2.54 3.09 2.14
C ILE A 68 -2.47 4.01 3.34
N ASP A 69 -2.61 5.31 3.11
CA ASP A 69 -2.71 6.29 4.20
C ASP A 69 -4.00 6.00 4.98
N LEU A 70 -3.86 5.84 6.29
CA LEU A 70 -4.98 5.59 7.18
C LEU A 70 -5.74 6.88 7.56
N ARG A 71 -5.10 8.06 7.46
CA ARG A 71 -5.70 9.34 7.86
C ARG A 71 -6.99 9.69 7.10
N PRO A 72 -7.11 9.47 5.77
CA PRO A 72 -8.36 9.74 5.04
C PRO A 72 -9.58 8.97 5.54
N PHE A 73 -9.38 7.85 6.25
CA PHE A 73 -10.45 7.05 6.84
C PHE A 73 -10.85 7.53 8.24
N GLY A 74 -10.14 8.51 8.80
CA GLY A 74 -10.40 9.07 10.12
C GLY A 74 -11.78 9.73 10.22
N VAL A 75 -12.35 9.75 11.43
CA VAL A 75 -13.72 10.22 11.66
C VAL A 75 -13.74 11.65 12.22
N GLY A 76 -14.68 12.47 11.73
CA GLY A 76 -14.92 13.82 12.20
C GLY A 76 -13.99 14.87 11.59
N LYS A 77 -14.11 16.13 12.04
CA LYS A 77 -13.42 17.29 11.46
C LYS A 77 -11.89 17.15 11.43
N HIS A 78 -11.33 16.46 12.42
CA HIS A 78 -9.88 16.30 12.58
C HIS A 78 -9.35 14.96 12.06
N LEU A 79 -10.18 14.15 11.42
CA LEU A 79 -9.82 12.81 10.92
C LEU A 79 -9.19 11.94 12.01
N ASN A 80 -9.86 11.83 13.16
CA ASN A 80 -9.35 11.06 14.29
C ASN A 80 -9.31 9.56 13.94
N VAL A 81 -8.14 8.95 14.12
CA VAL A 81 -7.85 7.55 13.77
C VAL A 81 -7.76 6.63 14.98
N ASP A 82 -7.59 7.20 16.18
CA ASP A 82 -7.48 6.51 17.46
C ASP A 82 -8.45 7.12 18.49
N ASN A 83 -8.60 6.45 19.63
CA ASN A 83 -9.38 6.94 20.76
C ASN A 83 -8.83 6.40 22.09
N THR A 84 -9.26 6.98 23.20
CA THR A 84 -8.92 6.48 24.54
C THR A 84 -9.44 5.05 24.74
N PRO A 85 -8.65 4.15 25.34
CA PRO A 85 -9.10 2.79 25.65
C PRO A 85 -10.37 2.80 26.52
N THR A 86 -11.31 1.91 26.20
CA THR A 86 -12.47 1.68 27.06
C THR A 86 -12.01 1.06 28.38
N GLY A 87 -12.48 1.57 29.51
CA GLY A 87 -12.00 1.18 30.86
C GLY A 87 -10.87 2.07 31.40
N GLY A 88 -10.40 3.04 30.62
CA GLY A 88 -9.34 3.98 31.02
C GLY A 88 -7.93 3.41 30.84
N GLY A 89 -6.93 4.15 31.34
CA GLY A 89 -5.52 3.84 31.15
C GLY A 89 -4.80 4.88 30.28
N ALA A 90 -3.47 4.87 30.35
CA ALA A 90 -2.65 5.75 29.53
C ALA A 90 -2.58 5.25 28.08
N GLY A 91 -2.47 6.19 27.13
CA GLY A 91 -2.32 5.88 25.71
C GLY A 91 -3.62 5.89 24.92
N MET A 92 -3.52 5.49 23.66
CA MET A 92 -4.59 5.51 22.67
C MET A 92 -4.66 4.17 21.94
N VAL A 93 -5.84 3.83 21.43
CA VAL A 93 -6.10 2.61 20.65
C VAL A 93 -6.69 3.00 19.30
N MET A 94 -6.17 2.41 18.23
CA MET A 94 -6.69 2.60 16.88
C MET A 94 -8.17 2.27 16.82
N LYS A 95 -8.96 3.14 16.18
CA LYS A 95 -10.41 2.94 16.12
C LYS A 95 -10.77 1.82 15.13
N PRO A 96 -11.62 0.85 15.52
CA PRO A 96 -11.99 -0.27 14.65
C PRO A 96 -12.75 0.13 13.37
N ASP A 97 -13.61 1.15 13.44
CA ASP A 97 -14.36 1.70 12.30
C ASP A 97 -13.42 2.28 11.23
N VAL A 98 -12.38 3.00 11.66
CA VAL A 98 -11.36 3.59 10.78
C VAL A 98 -10.50 2.50 10.13
N VAL A 99 -9.98 1.58 10.93
CA VAL A 99 -9.12 0.48 10.43
C VAL A 99 -9.92 -0.47 9.53
N GLY A 100 -11.17 -0.77 9.88
CA GLY A 100 -12.08 -1.60 9.08
C GLY A 100 -12.33 -1.00 7.70
N ALA A 101 -12.66 0.28 7.62
CA ALA A 101 -12.87 0.96 6.34
C ALA A 101 -11.61 0.95 5.45
N ALA A 102 -10.42 1.10 6.04
CA ALA A 102 -9.16 1.01 5.32
C ALA A 102 -8.87 -0.41 4.80
N LEU A 103 -9.20 -1.44 5.59
CA LEU A 103 -9.05 -2.85 5.19
C LEU A 103 -10.01 -3.21 4.05
N GLU A 104 -11.24 -2.72 4.06
CA GLU A 104 -12.21 -2.95 2.98
C GLU A 104 -11.80 -2.27 1.68
N ALA A 105 -11.16 -1.10 1.77
CA ALA A 105 -10.68 -0.35 0.61
C ALA A 105 -9.40 -0.94 -0.01
N ALA A 106 -8.65 -1.76 0.74
CA ALA A 106 -7.36 -2.33 0.35
C ALA A 106 -7.51 -3.48 -0.65
#